data_AF-A0A1Y1S9X2-F1
#
_entry.id   AF-A0A1Y1S9X2-F1
#
_cell.length_a   1.000
_cell.length_b   1.000
_cell.length_c   1.000
_cell.angle_alpha   90.00
_cell.angle_beta   90.00
_cell.angle_gamma   90.00
#
_symmetry.space_group_name_H-M   'P 1'
#
loop_
_entity.id
_entity.type
_entity.pdbx_description
1 polymer ?
#
loop_
_entity_poly.entity_id
_entity_poly.type
_entity_poly.pdbx_seq_one_letter_code
_entity_poly.pdbx_strand_id
1 'polypeptide(L)'
;MAENKSIYAFRLRDYRNNEFNLGLFRNKVIIIVNVASKCGLSETSYRKIKETLDRHRNQVVFVLCPCKQFLKQEHDDPNEISQFVESKLRGHYEHVEGVAESNISVEKEVITEKTNVVLTETIHVRGSNIDPLFDFLISKKGGFITNTIKWNFSSFLVDRNGEVVARYSPMDFITWNDPKLEAALERKNQPYIC
;
A
#
# COMPACT_ATOMS: atom_id res chain seq x y z
N MET A 1 -6.65 -23.90 -0.23
CA MET A 1 -5.63 -24.22 -1.25
C MET A 1 -4.77 -22.98 -1.47
N ALA A 2 -3.45 -23.18 -1.60
CA ALA A 2 -2.34 -22.22 -1.58
C ALA A 2 -2.23 -21.31 -0.33
N GLU A 3 -1.49 -21.79 0.69
CA GLU A 3 -0.91 -20.95 1.75
C GLU A 3 0.09 -19.96 1.11
N ASN A 4 -0.35 -18.74 0.80
CA ASN A 4 0.58 -17.65 0.53
C ASN A 4 1.27 -17.27 1.84
N LYS A 5 2.37 -17.96 2.18
CA LYS A 5 3.09 -17.73 3.45
C LYS A 5 3.73 -16.34 3.53
N SER A 6 3.94 -15.68 2.38
CA SER A 6 4.63 -14.38 2.29
C SER A 6 3.81 -13.34 1.55
N ILE A 7 3.86 -12.10 2.05
CA ILE A 7 3.28 -10.92 1.38
C ILE A 7 3.84 -10.72 -0.05
N TYR A 8 5.06 -11.19 -0.32
CA TYR A 8 5.75 -11.03 -1.61
C TYR A 8 5.28 -11.99 -2.71
N ALA A 9 4.23 -12.77 -2.46
CA ALA A 9 3.61 -13.64 -3.45
C ALA A 9 2.25 -13.10 -3.91
N PHE A 10 1.77 -12.00 -3.34
CA PHE A 10 0.52 -11.37 -3.77
C PHE A 10 0.74 -10.61 -5.08
N ARG A 11 -0.08 -10.96 -6.07
CA ARG A 11 -0.21 -10.26 -7.35
C ARG A 11 -1.39 -9.32 -7.25
N LEU A 12 -1.21 -8.11 -7.74
CA LEU A 12 -2.18 -7.03 -7.76
C LEU A 12 -2.20 -6.40 -9.15
N ARG A 13 -3.24 -5.61 -9.42
CA ARG A 13 -3.29 -4.75 -10.60
C ARG A 13 -3.16 -3.30 -10.18
N ASP A 14 -2.39 -2.53 -10.94
CA ASP A 14 -2.38 -1.09 -10.81
C ASP A 14 -3.69 -0.48 -11.34
N TYR A 15 -3.89 0.82 -11.15
CA TYR A 15 -5.09 1.52 -11.62
C TYR A 15 -5.26 1.53 -13.16
N ARG A 16 -4.23 1.14 -13.92
CA ARG A 16 -4.22 0.99 -15.37
C ARG A 16 -4.36 -0.47 -15.81
N ASN A 17 -4.65 -1.37 -14.87
CA ASN A 17 -4.85 -2.81 -15.07
C ASN A 17 -3.56 -3.58 -15.43
N ASN A 18 -2.37 -3.03 -15.18
CA ASN A 18 -1.11 -3.76 -15.30
C ASN A 18 -0.88 -4.61 -14.04
N GLU A 19 -0.47 -5.87 -14.23
CA GLU A 19 -0.18 -6.77 -13.10
C GLU A 19 1.20 -6.49 -12.51
N PHE A 20 1.31 -6.50 -11.17
CA PHE A 20 2.58 -6.47 -10.47
C PHE A 20 2.53 -7.37 -9.23
N ASN A 21 3.71 -7.72 -8.70
CA ASN A 21 3.84 -8.46 -7.44
C ASN A 21 4.51 -7.57 -6.37
N LEU A 22 4.00 -7.63 -5.13
CA LEU A 22 4.63 -6.99 -3.96
C LEU A 22 6.09 -7.40 -3.72
N GLY A 23 6.55 -8.52 -4.28
CA GLY A 23 7.97 -8.91 -4.29
C GLY A 23 8.91 -7.90 -4.94
N LEU A 24 8.40 -6.95 -5.74
CA LEU A 24 9.14 -5.79 -6.24
C LEU A 24 9.68 -4.90 -5.10
N PHE A 25 9.02 -4.91 -3.94
CA PHE A 25 9.34 -4.06 -2.78
C PHE A 25 10.12 -4.79 -1.68
N ARG A 26 10.76 -5.92 -2.00
CA ARG A 26 11.65 -6.62 -1.06
C ARG A 26 12.71 -5.66 -0.50
N ASN A 27 13.05 -5.84 0.77
CA ASN A 27 13.98 -4.99 1.51
C ASN A 27 13.52 -3.54 1.75
N LYS A 28 12.31 -3.16 1.31
CA LYS A 28 11.65 -1.91 1.70
C LYS A 28 10.57 -2.21 2.74
N VAL A 29 10.25 -1.22 3.56
CA VAL A 29 9.05 -1.24 4.39
C VAL A 29 7.84 -0.91 3.50
N ILE A 30 6.78 -1.71 3.59
CA ILE A 30 5.56 -1.50 2.80
C ILE A 30 4.44 -1.05 3.71
N ILE A 31 3.76 0.02 3.34
CA ILE A 31 2.56 0.52 4.02
C ILE A 31 1.39 0.37 3.07
N ILE A 32 0.47 -0.55 3.38
CA ILE A 32 -0.71 -0.83 2.56
C ILE A 32 -1.89 -0.09 3.19
N VAL A 33 -2.59 0.74 2.42
CA VAL A 33 -3.65 1.63 2.93
C VAL A 33 -4.88 1.53 2.04
N ASN A 34 -6.05 1.26 2.61
CA ASN A 34 -7.30 1.44 1.85
C ASN A 34 -7.68 2.93 1.81
N VAL A 35 -7.82 3.52 0.64
CA VAL A 35 -8.03 4.96 0.46
C VAL A 35 -9.39 5.28 -0.16
N ALA A 36 -9.83 6.53 0.04
CA ALA A 36 -11.01 7.11 -0.60
C ALA A 36 -10.79 8.61 -0.78
N SER A 37 -11.05 9.18 -1.97
CA SER A 37 -10.76 10.60 -2.22
C SER A 37 -11.69 11.56 -1.48
N LYS A 38 -13.00 11.24 -1.37
CA LYS A 38 -14.05 12.11 -0.82
C LYS A 38 -14.33 11.89 0.68
N CYS A 39 -13.38 11.29 1.39
CA CYS A 39 -13.50 11.03 2.82
C CYS A 39 -13.02 12.25 3.65
N GLY A 40 -13.66 12.52 4.79
CA GLY A 40 -13.25 13.63 5.68
C GLY A 40 -11.84 13.48 6.27
N LEU A 41 -11.25 12.27 6.21
CA LEU A 41 -9.89 12.01 6.65
C LEU A 41 -8.84 12.21 5.56
N SER A 42 -9.24 12.33 4.28
CA SER A 42 -8.33 12.35 3.12
C SER A 42 -7.22 13.38 3.26
N GLU A 43 -7.56 14.63 3.63
CA GLU A 43 -6.59 15.70 3.74
C GLU A 43 -5.49 15.38 4.77
N THR A 44 -5.90 14.88 5.94
CA THR A 44 -4.94 14.54 6.99
C THR A 44 -4.13 13.29 6.64
N SER A 45 -4.78 12.25 6.13
CA SER A 45 -4.14 10.99 5.73
C SER A 45 -3.07 11.23 4.67
N TYR A 46 -3.41 11.87 3.56
CA TYR A 46 -2.47 12.09 2.46
C TYR A 46 -1.32 13.02 2.86
N ARG A 47 -1.57 14.01 3.72
CA ARG A 47 -0.49 14.82 4.31
C ARG A 47 0.49 13.97 5.12
N LYS A 48 0.01 13.05 5.95
CA LYS A 48 0.87 12.14 6.74
C LYS A 48 1.63 11.13 5.88
N ILE A 49 1.00 10.63 4.83
CA ILE A 49 1.66 9.81 3.81
C ILE A 49 2.81 10.60 3.18
N LYS A 50 2.56 11.84 2.73
CA LYS A 50 3.58 12.71 2.15
C LYS A 50 4.73 13.00 3.11
N GLU A 51 4.44 13.38 4.36
CA GLU A 51 5.46 13.62 5.39
C GLU A 51 6.36 12.39 5.62
N THR A 52 5.77 11.19 5.57
CA THR A 52 6.51 9.93 5.72
C THR A 52 7.39 9.64 4.51
N LEU A 53 6.86 9.83 3.30
CA LEU A 53 7.61 9.72 2.04
C LEU A 53 8.75 10.73 1.95
N ASP A 54 8.54 11.97 2.41
CA ASP A 54 9.57 13.02 2.43
C ASP A 54 10.78 12.60 3.30
N ARG A 55 10.54 11.94 4.45
CA ARG A 55 11.61 11.52 5.37
C ARG A 55 12.25 10.19 5.02
N HIS A 56 11.46 9.23 4.56
CA HIS A 56 11.88 7.83 4.38
C HIS A 56 11.87 7.39 2.91
N ARG A 57 12.07 8.33 1.99
CA ARG A 57 11.87 8.20 0.54
C ARG A 57 12.34 6.84 0.00
N ASN A 58 13.60 6.48 0.18
CA ASN A 58 14.16 5.27 -0.45
C ASN A 58 13.89 3.96 0.32
N GLN A 59 13.24 4.04 1.48
CA GLN A 59 13.07 2.92 2.41
C GLN A 59 11.62 2.47 2.56
N VAL A 60 10.66 3.35 2.29
CA VAL A 60 9.22 3.10 2.46
C VAL A 60 8.52 3.13 1.12
N VAL A 61 7.59 2.20 0.90
CA VAL A 61 6.65 2.19 -0.23
C VAL A 61 5.23 2.23 0.30
N PHE A 62 4.40 3.11 -0.25
CA PHE A 62 2.96 3.09 -0.01
C PHE A 62 2.25 2.34 -1.14
N VAL A 63 1.43 1.35 -0.78
CA VAL A 63 0.46 0.72 -1.69
C VAL A 63 -0.91 1.26 -1.33
N LEU A 64 -1.41 2.18 -2.16
CA LEU A 64 -2.70 2.83 -1.99
C LEU A 64 -3.77 2.02 -2.72
N CYS A 65 -4.78 1.59 -1.98
CA CYS A 65 -5.83 0.71 -2.46
C CYS A 65 -7.19 1.43 -2.43
N PRO A 66 -7.64 2.03 -3.54
CA PRO A 66 -8.93 2.72 -3.59
C PRO A 66 -10.08 1.78 -3.22
N CYS A 67 -11.02 2.26 -2.41
CA CYS A 67 -12.14 1.44 -1.93
C CYS A 67 -13.45 2.22 -1.84
N LYS A 68 -14.51 1.67 -2.45
CA LYS A 68 -15.86 2.27 -2.47
C LYS A 68 -16.79 1.75 -1.37
N GLN A 69 -16.34 0.80 -0.56
CA GLN A 69 -17.22 0.07 0.39
C GLN A 69 -17.66 0.91 1.60
N PHE A 70 -17.12 2.12 1.78
CA PHE A 70 -17.44 3.01 2.90
C PHE A 70 -18.06 4.31 2.36
N LEU A 71 -19.39 4.42 2.49
CA LEU A 71 -20.19 5.55 2.02
C LEU A 71 -19.97 5.96 0.54
N LYS A 72 -19.43 5.06 -0.31
CA LYS A 72 -19.09 5.33 -1.72
C LYS A 72 -18.27 6.62 -1.91
N GLN A 73 -17.28 6.82 -1.03
CA GLN A 73 -16.46 8.04 -0.99
C GLN A 73 -15.29 8.06 -1.97
N GLU A 74 -15.26 7.18 -2.98
CA GLU A 74 -14.19 7.14 -3.97
C GLU A 74 -14.75 7.42 -5.37
N HIS A 75 -13.92 8.01 -6.25
CA HIS A 75 -14.31 8.29 -7.64
C HIS A 75 -14.59 7.01 -8.42
N ASP A 76 -15.41 7.13 -9.48
CA ASP A 76 -15.73 5.99 -10.32
C ASP A 76 -14.66 5.69 -11.38
N ASP A 77 -14.09 6.74 -11.97
CA ASP A 77 -13.02 6.66 -12.95
C ASP A 77 -11.65 6.51 -12.26
N PRO A 78 -10.88 5.44 -12.54
CA PRO A 78 -9.50 5.28 -12.06
C PRO A 78 -8.58 6.47 -12.36
N ASN A 79 -8.79 7.19 -13.46
CA ASN A 79 -7.99 8.35 -13.82
C ASN A 79 -8.25 9.54 -12.87
N GLU A 80 -9.50 9.77 -12.46
CA GLU A 80 -9.83 10.79 -11.46
C GLU A 80 -9.19 10.46 -10.10
N ILE A 81 -9.17 9.17 -9.72
CA ILE A 81 -8.49 8.72 -8.49
C ILE A 81 -6.99 9.00 -8.59
N SER A 82 -6.36 8.63 -9.71
CA SER A 82 -4.93 8.88 -9.93
C SER A 82 -4.59 10.36 -9.89
N GLN A 83 -5.38 11.22 -10.54
CA GLN A 83 -5.18 12.67 -10.52
C GLN A 83 -5.33 13.25 -9.11
N PHE A 84 -6.30 12.73 -8.34
CA PHE A 84 -6.45 13.12 -6.94
C PHE A 84 -5.21 12.74 -6.12
N VAL A 85 -4.75 11.49 -6.21
CA VAL A 85 -3.54 11.00 -5.52
C VAL A 85 -2.32 11.83 -5.90
N GLU A 86 -2.12 12.08 -7.19
CA GLU A 86 -1.03 12.89 -7.71
C GLU A 86 -1.06 14.32 -7.14
N SER A 87 -2.24 14.95 -7.10
CA SER A 87 -2.39 16.30 -6.54
C SER A 87 -1.97 16.37 -5.07
N LYS A 88 -2.13 15.28 -4.31
CA LYS A 88 -1.78 15.19 -2.89
C LYS A 88 -0.33 14.77 -2.63
N LEU A 89 0.26 13.95 -3.52
CA LEU A 89 1.57 13.33 -3.33
C LEU A 89 2.62 13.80 -4.35
N ARG A 90 2.46 15.00 -4.92
CA ARG A 90 3.40 15.60 -5.88
C ARG A 90 4.85 15.42 -5.42
N GLY A 91 5.70 14.92 -6.32
CA GLY A 91 7.12 14.66 -6.08
C GLY A 91 7.45 13.29 -5.49
N HIS A 92 6.45 12.49 -5.11
CA HIS A 92 6.59 11.09 -4.66
C HIS A 92 5.74 10.09 -5.43
N TYR A 93 4.79 10.59 -6.21
CA TYR A 93 3.99 9.85 -7.17
C TYR A 93 4.36 10.35 -8.56
N GLU A 94 4.93 9.49 -9.39
CA GLU A 94 5.16 9.75 -10.81
C GLU A 94 4.31 8.79 -11.63
N HIS A 95 3.70 9.31 -12.70
CA HIS A 95 3.02 8.49 -13.68
C HIS A 95 4.07 7.67 -14.44
N VAL A 96 4.10 6.36 -14.26
CA VAL A 96 4.92 5.50 -15.12
C VAL A 96 4.17 5.36 -16.44
N GLU A 97 4.46 6.24 -17.40
CA GLU A 97 3.96 6.08 -18.77
C GLU A 97 4.65 4.89 -19.43
N GLY A 98 3.85 4.06 -20.12
CA GLY A 98 4.29 3.03 -21.06
C GLY A 98 5.44 2.12 -20.60
N VAL A 99 5.12 1.01 -19.93
CA VAL A 99 5.97 -0.19 -20.01
C VAL A 99 5.16 -1.25 -20.74
N ALA A 100 5.29 -1.25 -22.06
CA ALA A 100 4.78 -2.35 -22.87
C ALA A 100 5.49 -3.63 -22.42
N GLU A 101 4.68 -4.66 -22.12
CA GLU A 101 5.06 -6.03 -21.80
C GLU A 101 6.29 -6.48 -22.60
N SER A 102 7.50 -6.38 -22.05
CA SER A 102 8.66 -7.07 -22.61
C SER A 102 9.91 -7.05 -21.73
N ASN A 103 10.06 -6.16 -20.73
CA ASN A 103 11.29 -6.11 -19.93
C ASN A 103 11.03 -5.85 -18.44
N ILE A 104 10.74 -6.92 -17.69
CA ILE A 104 10.64 -6.97 -16.21
C ILE A 104 11.78 -6.24 -15.48
N SER A 105 12.99 -6.22 -16.07
CA SER A 105 14.17 -5.53 -15.53
C SER A 105 13.98 -4.00 -15.45
N VAL A 106 13.29 -3.43 -16.44
CA VAL A 106 13.01 -1.99 -16.55
C VAL A 106 11.85 -1.60 -15.62
N GLU A 107 10.82 -2.44 -15.49
CA GLU A 107 9.74 -2.26 -14.51
C GLU A 107 10.29 -2.19 -13.09
N LYS A 108 11.26 -3.06 -12.77
CA LYS A 108 11.92 -3.06 -11.46
C LYS A 108 12.68 -1.76 -11.20
N GLU A 109 13.42 -1.22 -12.17
CA GLU A 109 14.23 -0.01 -12.00
C GLU A 109 13.35 1.26 -11.89
N VAL A 110 12.30 1.36 -12.71
CA VAL A 110 11.39 2.53 -12.71
C VAL A 110 10.54 2.57 -11.43
N ILE A 111 10.03 1.43 -10.97
CA ILE A 111 9.19 1.33 -9.77
C ILE A 111 10.04 1.37 -8.47
N THR A 112 11.32 0.97 -8.50
CA THR A 112 12.13 0.92 -7.26
C THR A 112 12.98 2.16 -6.99
N GLU A 113 13.36 2.95 -7.99
CA GLU A 113 14.24 4.11 -7.80
C GLU A 113 13.52 5.47 -7.83
N LYS A 114 12.42 5.62 -8.57
CA LYS A 114 11.79 6.94 -8.80
C LYS A 114 10.45 7.16 -8.09
N THR A 115 9.66 6.11 -7.89
CA THR A 115 8.34 6.21 -7.25
C THR A 115 8.27 5.30 -6.02
N ASN A 116 7.79 5.86 -4.90
CA ASN A 116 7.62 5.12 -3.64
C ASN A 116 6.13 4.98 -3.30
N VAL A 117 5.27 5.11 -4.31
CA VAL A 117 3.82 5.05 -4.17
C VAL A 117 3.26 4.27 -5.36
N VAL A 118 2.45 3.26 -5.05
CA VAL A 118 1.72 2.47 -6.03
C VAL A 118 0.24 2.67 -5.79
N LEU A 119 -0.51 2.94 -6.85
CA LEU A 119 -1.96 3.01 -6.83
C LEU A 119 -2.53 1.77 -7.50
N THR A 120 -3.29 0.97 -6.75
CA THR A 120 -3.96 -0.22 -7.29
C THR A 120 -5.25 0.16 -8.03
N GLU A 121 -5.82 -0.80 -8.74
CA GLU A 121 -7.24 -0.74 -9.08
C GLU A 121 -8.13 -0.64 -7.82
N THR A 122 -9.40 -0.32 -7.98
CA THR A 122 -10.34 -0.31 -6.86
C THR A 122 -10.52 -1.73 -6.34
N ILE A 123 -10.37 -1.93 -5.04
CA ILE A 123 -10.51 -3.25 -4.41
C ILE A 123 -11.58 -3.27 -3.31
N HIS A 124 -11.97 -4.48 -2.93
CA HIS A 124 -12.81 -4.74 -1.78
C HIS A 124 -11.97 -5.18 -0.59
N VAL A 125 -12.21 -4.57 0.57
CA VAL A 125 -11.46 -4.81 1.81
C VAL A 125 -12.32 -5.48 2.89
N ARG A 126 -13.58 -5.79 2.56
CA ARG A 126 -14.54 -6.50 3.43
C ARG A 126 -15.61 -7.23 2.63
N GLY A 127 -16.34 -8.14 3.29
CA GLY A 127 -17.46 -8.88 2.72
C GLY A 127 -17.04 -10.14 1.98
N SER A 128 -17.98 -10.80 1.29
CA SER A 128 -17.75 -12.06 0.57
C SER A 128 -16.74 -11.94 -0.57
N ASN A 129 -16.57 -10.73 -1.10
CA ASN A 129 -15.70 -10.44 -2.23
C ASN A 129 -14.43 -9.72 -1.76
N ILE A 130 -13.99 -9.93 -0.51
CA ILE A 130 -12.76 -9.34 0.01
C ILE A 130 -11.57 -9.76 -0.86
N ASP A 131 -10.68 -8.80 -1.13
CA ASP A 131 -9.44 -9.06 -1.85
C ASP A 131 -8.54 -10.00 -1.02
N PRO A 132 -7.92 -11.04 -1.64
CA PRO A 132 -7.05 -11.98 -0.94
C PRO A 132 -5.92 -11.32 -0.15
N LEU A 133 -5.39 -10.18 -0.62
CA LEU A 133 -4.39 -9.41 0.12
C LEU A 133 -4.96 -8.91 1.45
N PHE A 134 -6.14 -8.29 1.42
CA PHE A 134 -6.75 -7.75 2.64
C PHE A 134 -7.20 -8.84 3.60
N ASP A 135 -7.69 -9.98 3.09
CA ASP A 135 -8.00 -11.13 3.93
C ASP A 135 -6.73 -11.66 4.64
N PHE A 136 -5.62 -11.78 3.92
CA PHE A 136 -4.32 -12.14 4.50
C PHE A 136 -3.84 -11.13 5.54
N LEU A 137 -3.85 -9.83 5.24
CA LEU A 137 -3.42 -8.77 6.15
C LEU A 137 -4.21 -8.80 7.46
N ILE A 138 -5.54 -8.96 7.36
CA ILE A 138 -6.45 -9.09 8.48
C ILE A 138 -6.16 -10.36 9.29
N SER A 139 -5.88 -11.49 8.64
CA SER A 139 -5.53 -12.75 9.32
C SER A 139 -4.24 -12.63 10.14
N LYS A 140 -3.26 -11.84 9.67
CA LYS A 140 -1.99 -11.60 10.36
C LYS A 140 -2.09 -10.56 11.46
N LYS A 141 -2.87 -9.50 11.23
CA LYS A 141 -3.11 -8.41 12.19
C LYS A 141 -4.60 -8.09 12.26
N GLY A 142 -5.31 -8.93 13.00
CA GLY A 142 -6.72 -8.77 13.32
C GLY A 142 -6.99 -7.53 14.20
N GLY A 143 -8.26 -7.15 14.28
CA GLY A 143 -8.69 -6.14 15.25
C GLY A 143 -9.01 -6.79 16.59
N PHE A 144 -8.92 -6.03 17.68
CA PHE A 144 -9.16 -6.55 19.03
C PHE A 144 -10.60 -7.03 19.29
N ILE A 145 -11.57 -6.54 18.50
CA ILE A 145 -13.01 -6.83 18.67
C ILE A 145 -13.58 -7.53 17.42
N THR A 146 -13.25 -7.02 16.23
CA THR A 146 -13.62 -7.64 14.96
C THR A 146 -12.45 -7.56 13.99
N ASN A 147 -12.27 -8.58 13.18
CA ASN A 147 -11.19 -8.63 12.19
C ASN A 147 -11.48 -7.77 10.95
N THR A 148 -12.73 -7.35 10.74
CA THR A 148 -13.16 -6.55 9.59
C THR A 148 -12.57 -5.13 9.55
N ILE A 149 -12.31 -4.61 8.35
CA ILE A 149 -12.01 -3.18 8.12
C ILE A 149 -13.28 -2.36 8.30
N LYS A 150 -13.22 -1.37 9.19
CA LYS A 150 -14.39 -0.58 9.58
C LYS A 150 -14.57 0.70 8.78
N TRP A 151 -13.49 1.24 8.18
CA TRP A 151 -13.52 2.51 7.46
C TRP A 151 -12.35 2.70 6.48
N ASN A 152 -12.39 3.79 5.71
CA ASN A 152 -11.27 4.31 4.92
C ASN A 152 -10.05 4.63 5.79
N PHE A 153 -8.86 4.53 5.21
CA PHE A 153 -7.55 4.78 5.83
C PHE A 153 -7.18 3.85 6.98
N SER A 154 -7.68 2.61 6.96
CA SER A 154 -7.01 1.56 7.75
C SER A 154 -5.73 1.17 7.02
N SER A 155 -4.64 0.98 7.76
CA SER A 155 -3.36 0.64 7.15
C SER A 155 -2.67 -0.52 7.84
N PHE A 156 -1.80 -1.17 7.10
CA PHE A 156 -0.96 -2.26 7.56
C PHE A 156 0.50 -1.93 7.29
N LEU A 157 1.33 -2.12 8.31
CA LEU A 157 2.77 -1.94 8.22
C LEU A 157 3.40 -3.32 8.03
N VAL A 158 4.19 -3.44 6.97
CA VAL A 158 4.93 -4.64 6.59
C VAL A 158 6.40 -4.29 6.62
N ASP A 159 7.20 -5.10 7.33
CA ASP A 159 8.64 -4.86 7.44
C ASP A 159 9.43 -5.29 6.20
N ARG A 160 10.74 -5.09 6.25
CA ARG A 160 11.67 -5.39 5.16
C ARG A 160 11.82 -6.88 4.83
N ASN A 161 11.37 -7.77 5.71
CA ASN A 161 11.34 -9.22 5.51
C ASN A 161 9.96 -9.70 5.00
N GLY A 162 8.98 -8.81 4.89
CA GLY A 162 7.65 -9.11 4.38
C GLY A 162 6.67 -9.56 5.46
N GLU A 163 7.00 -9.36 6.73
CA GLU A 163 6.12 -9.69 7.85
C GLU A 163 5.17 -8.53 8.14
N VAL A 164 3.88 -8.83 8.33
CA VAL A 164 2.89 -7.82 8.73
C VAL A 164 3.09 -7.55 10.23
N VAL A 165 3.65 -6.40 10.57
CA VAL A 165 4.07 -6.08 11.94
C VAL A 165 3.02 -5.28 12.72
N ALA A 166 2.22 -4.46 12.03
CA ALA A 166 1.19 -3.66 12.67
C ALA A 166 -0.02 -3.42 11.77
N ARG A 167 -1.15 -3.10 12.40
CA ARG A 167 -2.37 -2.57 11.79
C ARG A 167 -2.75 -1.30 12.52
N TYR A 168 -3.23 -0.32 11.77
CA TYR A 168 -3.62 0.99 12.24
C TYR A 168 -5.08 1.26 11.92
N SER A 169 -5.73 1.98 12.83
CA SER A 169 -7.11 2.42 12.64
C SER A 169 -7.15 3.74 11.86
N PRO A 170 -8.30 4.13 11.28
CA PRO A 170 -8.46 5.37 10.52
C PRO A 170 -8.02 6.66 11.22
N MET A 171 -8.00 6.68 12.55
CA MET A 171 -7.61 7.85 13.36
C MET A 171 -6.22 7.70 14.00
N ASP A 172 -5.60 6.53 13.84
CA ASP A 172 -4.26 6.20 14.33
C ASP A 172 -3.29 6.24 13.14
N PHE A 173 -3.04 7.44 12.61
CA PHE A 173 -2.24 7.60 11.41
C PHE A 173 -0.78 7.21 11.66
N ILE A 174 -0.20 6.44 10.75
CA ILE A 174 1.25 6.25 10.71
C ILE A 174 1.89 7.61 10.43
N THR A 175 2.74 8.05 11.34
CA THR A 175 3.58 9.23 11.15
C THR A 175 5.02 8.82 10.86
N TRP A 176 5.79 9.75 10.31
CA TRP A 176 7.20 9.52 9.95
C TRP A 176 8.08 9.09 11.14
N ASN A 177 7.69 9.39 12.38
CA ASN A 177 8.39 9.04 13.63
C ASN A 177 7.67 7.95 14.43
N ASP A 178 6.76 7.20 13.81
CA ASP A 178 6.09 6.11 14.49
C ASP A 178 7.13 5.07 14.96
N PRO A 179 7.18 4.71 16.26
CA PRO A 179 8.15 3.76 16.77
C PRO A 179 8.11 2.39 16.07
N LYS A 180 6.93 1.94 15.62
CA LYS A 180 6.79 0.68 14.87
C LYS A 180 7.33 0.81 13.45
N LEU A 181 7.18 1.98 12.83
CA LEU A 181 7.80 2.28 11.53
C LEU A 181 9.33 2.26 11.65
N GLU A 182 9.89 2.97 12.64
CA GLU A 182 11.33 2.98 12.89
C GLU A 182 11.87 1.56 13.16
N ALA A 183 11.19 0.79 14.01
CA ALA A 183 11.57 -0.61 14.25
C ALA A 183 11.51 -1.49 12.98
N ALA A 184 10.56 -1.22 12.07
CA ALA A 184 10.46 -1.91 10.79
C ALA A 184 11.60 -1.53 9.82
N LEU A 185 12.06 -0.27 9.87
CA LEU A 185 13.20 0.25 9.08
C LEU A 185 14.53 -0.32 9.57
N GLU A 186 14.71 -0.40 10.89
CA GLU A 186 15.92 -0.92 11.54
C GLU A 186 16.09 -2.44 11.43
N ARG A 187 15.02 -3.17 11.09
CA ARG A 187 15.06 -4.63 10.98
C ARG A 187 16.06 -5.05 9.90
N LYS A 188 17.12 -5.75 10.30
CA LYS A 188 18.10 -6.31 9.36
C LYS A 188 17.41 -7.30 8.43
N ASN A 189 17.67 -7.17 7.13
CA ASN A 189 17.24 -8.16 6.15
C ASN A 189 17.83 -9.52 6.56
N GLN A 190 17.01 -10.56 6.64
CA GLN A 190 17.56 -11.91 6.70
C GLN A 190 18.33 -12.18 5.41
N PRO A 191 19.59 -12.68 5.48
CA PRO A 191 20.26 -13.14 4.28
C PRO A 191 19.41 -14.24 3.66
N TYR A 192 19.07 -14.07 2.37
CA TYR A 192 18.44 -15.13 1.61
C TYR A 192 19.44 -16.28 1.54
N ILE A 193 19.16 -17.36 2.27
CA ILE A 193 19.92 -18.61 2.11
C ILE A 193 19.42 -19.20 0.79
N CYS A 194 20.29 -19.17 -0.21
CA CYS A 194 20.09 -19.73 -1.54
C CYS A 194 19.84 -21.24 -1.46
#